data_AF-A0A6A5QUG8-F1
#
_entry.id   AF-A0A6A5QUG8-F1
#
_cell.length_a   1.000
_cell.length_b   1.000
_cell.length_c   1.000
_cell.angle_alpha   90.00
_cell.angle_beta   90.00
_cell.angle_gamma   90.00
#
_symmetry.space_group_name_H-M   'P 1'
#
loop_
_entity.id
_entity.type
_entity.pdbx_description
1 polymer ?
#
loop_
_entity_poly.entity_id
_entity_poly.type
_entity_poly.pdbx_seq_one_letter_code
_entity_poly.pdbx_strand_id
1 'polypeptide(L)'
;MDAVFKPLTVRDMLFAVEGCEMALEAPLRVLSEEITETRGETMQRRMISRTKGLLEVEPGSQRVYDAKIGYLHRTVKDFFETDKGSASIRSEPLEDQSHLLLAASYLRQLKMTTRRHHENSWNDFWHPAEYSMAHLRKYRNTKDPMSIRIIDDIDQVGQDFWGPARSGLEDDNSWLKEALDWHYYSGDCNPTHRQRIRHMTESLTKYLNWTATISLADMSDLGPATVKGNLRYNRDSFIKLVIAADLGFWVEAK
;
A
#
# COMPACT_ATOMS: atom_id res chain seq x y z
N MET A 1 14.29 -1.79 12.54
CA MET A 1 13.82 -0.41 12.76
C MET A 1 12.49 -0.31 12.06
N ASP A 2 11.39 -0.33 12.82
CA ASP A 2 10.08 -0.06 12.23
C ASP A 2 10.14 1.37 11.70
N ALA A 3 10.06 1.52 10.37
CA ALA A 3 10.02 2.83 9.74
C ALA A 3 8.96 3.66 10.47
N VAL A 4 9.39 4.80 11.01
CA VAL A 4 8.51 5.75 11.71
C VAL A 4 7.38 6.08 10.74
N PHE A 5 6.17 5.60 11.04
CA PHE A 5 5.03 5.88 10.19
C PHE A 5 4.87 7.38 10.13
N LYS A 6 4.77 7.90 8.90
CA LYS A 6 4.45 9.31 8.66
C LYS A 6 3.20 9.65 9.47
N PRO A 7 3.09 10.86 10.05
CA PRO A 7 1.86 11.29 10.70
C PRO A 7 0.67 11.08 9.76
N LEU A 8 -0.41 10.50 10.30
CA LEU A 8 -1.64 10.28 9.54
C LEU A 8 -2.21 11.63 9.09
N THR A 9 -2.87 11.62 7.96
CA THR A 9 -3.60 12.77 7.41
C THR A 9 -5.09 12.68 7.76
N VAL A 10 -5.81 13.81 7.60
CA VAL A 10 -7.27 13.84 7.72
C VAL A 10 -7.92 12.84 6.76
N ARG A 11 -7.39 12.73 5.53
CA ARG A 11 -7.78 11.73 4.54
C ARG A 11 -7.61 10.29 5.03
N ASP A 12 -6.47 9.96 5.64
CA ASP A 12 -6.23 8.60 6.16
C ASP A 12 -7.28 8.22 7.21
N MET A 13 -7.62 9.16 8.11
CA MET A 13 -8.62 8.95 9.15
C MET A 13 -10.04 8.91 8.60
N LEU A 14 -10.36 9.75 7.62
CA LEU A 14 -11.68 9.77 6.98
C LEU A 14 -12.02 8.39 6.40
N PHE A 15 -11.11 7.81 5.60
CA PHE A 15 -11.36 6.51 4.98
C PHE A 15 -11.26 5.34 5.95
N ALA A 16 -10.41 5.44 6.98
CA ALA A 16 -10.40 4.42 8.03
C ALA A 16 -11.74 4.35 8.77
N VAL A 17 -12.41 5.50 8.99
CA VAL A 17 -13.73 5.57 9.62
C VAL A 17 -14.86 5.05 8.72
N GLU A 18 -14.68 5.09 7.39
CA GLU A 18 -15.66 4.55 6.43
C GLU A 18 -15.73 3.02 6.44
N GLY A 19 -14.66 2.35 6.86
CA GLY A 19 -14.62 0.89 6.95
C GLY A 19 -14.10 0.19 5.69
N CYS A 20 -13.91 -1.12 5.80
CA CYS A 20 -13.29 -1.92 4.74
C CYS A 20 -14.22 -2.12 3.54
N GLU A 21 -15.50 -2.34 3.80
CA GLU A 21 -16.54 -2.56 2.80
C GLU A 21 -16.66 -1.37 1.86
N MET A 22 -16.71 -0.17 2.42
CA MET A 22 -16.76 1.08 1.65
C MET A 22 -15.52 1.28 0.78
N ALA A 23 -14.33 0.84 1.24
CA ALA A 23 -13.10 0.90 0.44
C ALA A 23 -13.10 -0.13 -0.69
N LEU A 24 -13.65 -1.32 -0.46
CA LEU A 24 -13.73 -2.40 -1.45
C LEU A 24 -14.79 -2.12 -2.53
N GLU A 25 -15.93 -1.57 -2.15
CA GLU A 25 -17.04 -1.25 -3.08
C GLU A 25 -16.82 0.07 -3.83
N ALA A 26 -15.89 0.87 -3.35
CA ALA A 26 -15.57 2.16 -3.90
C ALA A 26 -15.15 2.07 -5.38
N PRO A 27 -15.65 2.96 -6.26
CA PRO A 27 -15.25 2.98 -7.65
C PRO A 27 -13.84 3.57 -7.83
N LEU A 28 -13.17 3.17 -8.92
CA LEU A 28 -11.94 3.77 -9.44
C LEU A 28 -12.22 5.17 -9.99
N ARG A 29 -12.26 6.18 -9.11
CA ARG A 29 -12.60 7.54 -9.48
C ARG A 29 -12.03 8.55 -8.50
N VAL A 30 -11.42 9.60 -9.05
CA VAL A 30 -11.05 10.82 -8.30
C VAL A 30 -12.31 11.50 -7.78
N LEU A 31 -12.34 11.78 -6.49
CA LEU A 31 -13.37 12.62 -5.88
C LEU A 31 -13.20 14.06 -6.36
N SER A 32 -14.30 14.77 -6.59
CA SER A 32 -14.23 16.20 -6.89
C SER A 32 -13.65 16.98 -5.72
N GLU A 33 -13.00 18.10 -6.01
CA GLU A 33 -12.36 18.95 -5.01
C GLU A 33 -13.35 19.40 -3.92
N GLU A 34 -14.54 19.86 -4.32
CA GLU A 34 -15.64 20.25 -3.42
C GLU A 34 -16.03 19.12 -2.44
N ILE A 35 -16.11 17.88 -2.94
CA ILE A 35 -16.42 16.72 -2.09
C ILE A 35 -15.25 16.46 -1.12
N THR A 36 -14.01 16.52 -1.59
CA THR A 36 -12.84 16.29 -0.72
C THR A 36 -12.72 17.35 0.38
N GLU A 37 -12.98 18.61 0.08
CA GLU A 37 -12.95 19.70 1.06
C GLU A 37 -14.06 19.54 2.10
N THR A 38 -15.30 19.34 1.64
CA THR A 38 -16.46 19.16 2.52
C THR A 38 -16.28 17.97 3.46
N ARG A 39 -15.78 16.84 2.95
CA ARG A 39 -15.49 15.64 3.77
C ARG A 39 -14.30 15.86 4.70
N GLY A 40 -13.26 16.55 4.25
CA GLY A 40 -12.09 16.91 5.06
C GLY A 40 -12.47 17.76 6.27
N GLU A 41 -13.22 18.85 6.07
CA GLU A 41 -13.71 19.69 7.17
C GLU A 41 -14.62 18.93 8.13
N THR A 42 -15.54 18.12 7.59
CA THR A 42 -16.44 17.30 8.39
C THR A 42 -15.64 16.34 9.27
N MET A 43 -14.60 15.70 8.72
CA MET A 43 -13.75 14.80 9.48
C MET A 43 -12.89 15.53 10.52
N GLN A 44 -12.34 16.70 10.19
CA GLN A 44 -11.62 17.55 11.14
C GLN A 44 -12.50 17.90 12.35
N ARG A 45 -13.73 18.38 12.12
CA ARG A 45 -14.68 18.71 13.19
C ARG A 45 -15.00 17.49 14.06
N ARG A 46 -15.26 16.34 13.43
CA ARG A 46 -15.51 15.07 14.13
C ARG A 46 -14.31 14.65 14.98
N MET A 47 -13.10 14.75 14.44
CA MET A 47 -11.87 14.42 15.13
C MET A 47 -11.70 15.30 16.37
N ILE A 48 -11.77 16.62 16.24
CA ILE A 48 -11.64 17.58 17.35
C ILE A 48 -12.67 17.27 18.45
N SER A 49 -13.92 17.01 18.05
CA SER A 49 -15.01 16.68 18.98
C SER A 49 -14.76 15.38 19.74
N ARG A 50 -14.35 14.30 19.05
CA ARG A 50 -14.15 12.97 19.66
C ARG A 50 -12.89 12.87 20.49
N THR A 51 -11.83 13.56 20.08
CA THR A 51 -10.55 13.54 20.81
C THR A 51 -10.53 14.54 21.95
N LYS A 52 -11.59 15.34 22.13
CA LYS A 52 -11.69 16.40 23.16
C LYS A 52 -10.50 17.37 23.10
N GLY A 53 -10.00 17.65 21.90
CA GLY A 53 -8.83 18.49 21.68
C GLY A 53 -7.49 17.84 21.97
N LEU A 54 -7.39 16.50 22.11
CA LEU A 54 -6.08 15.84 22.24
C LEU A 54 -5.32 15.81 20.91
N LEU A 55 -6.04 15.71 19.79
CA LEU A 55 -5.48 15.74 18.44
C LEU A 55 -5.95 17.00 17.71
N GLU A 56 -5.07 17.56 16.91
CA GLU A 56 -5.36 18.71 16.05
C GLU A 56 -4.88 18.46 14.62
N VAL A 57 -5.37 19.28 13.69
CA VAL A 57 -4.87 19.29 12.31
C VAL A 57 -3.74 20.31 12.24
N GLU A 58 -2.57 19.89 11.80
CA GLU A 58 -1.39 20.75 11.69
C GLU A 58 -1.66 21.91 10.72
N PRO A 59 -1.32 23.16 11.08
CA PRO A 59 -1.45 24.30 10.18
C PRO A 59 -0.44 24.20 9.03
N GLY A 60 -0.79 24.75 7.87
CA GLY A 60 0.13 24.89 6.73
C GLY A 60 -0.13 23.98 5.54
N SER A 61 -1.09 23.05 5.62
CA SER A 61 -1.60 22.39 4.42
C SER A 61 -2.52 23.32 3.65
N GLN A 62 -2.40 23.34 2.33
CA GLN A 62 -3.31 24.10 1.46
C GLN A 62 -4.74 23.57 1.54
N ARG A 63 -4.91 22.26 1.77
CA ARG A 63 -6.21 21.59 1.90
C ARG A 63 -6.28 20.86 3.23
N VAL A 64 -7.40 21.04 3.96
CA VAL A 64 -7.67 20.31 5.21
C VAL A 64 -7.63 18.80 5.00
N TYR A 65 -8.09 18.35 3.83
CA TYR A 65 -8.11 16.94 3.44
C TYR A 65 -6.74 16.26 3.51
N ASP A 66 -5.68 16.94 3.05
CA ASP A 66 -4.31 16.42 3.01
C ASP A 66 -3.48 16.85 4.24
N ALA A 67 -4.09 17.59 5.16
CA ALA A 67 -3.42 18.08 6.35
C ALA A 67 -3.07 16.94 7.31
N LYS A 68 -1.89 17.04 7.92
CA LYS A 68 -1.42 16.05 8.90
C LYS A 68 -2.15 16.24 10.22
N ILE A 69 -2.29 15.14 10.94
CA ILE A 69 -2.84 15.11 12.28
C ILE A 69 -1.67 15.05 13.26
N GLY A 70 -1.67 16.01 14.18
CA GLY A 70 -0.70 16.14 15.24
C GLY A 70 -1.36 16.09 16.62
N TYR A 71 -0.52 16.17 17.64
CA TYR A 71 -0.97 16.36 19.02
C TYR A 71 -1.12 17.85 19.31
N LEU A 72 -2.22 18.26 19.96
CA LEU A 72 -2.45 19.67 20.31
C LEU A 72 -1.33 20.24 21.18
N HIS A 73 -0.76 19.42 22.06
CA HIS A 73 0.32 19.85 22.94
C HIS A 73 1.33 18.72 23.16
N ARG A 74 2.59 19.09 23.40
CA ARG A 74 3.66 18.13 23.71
C ARG A 74 3.30 17.22 24.88
N THR A 75 2.67 17.75 25.93
CA THR A 75 2.25 16.93 27.09
C THR A 75 1.23 15.85 26.74
N VAL A 76 0.41 16.05 25.71
CA VAL A 76 -0.51 15.02 25.21
C VAL A 76 0.28 13.89 24.54
N LYS A 77 1.28 14.24 23.72
CA LYS A 77 2.22 13.28 23.14
C LYS A 77 2.94 12.50 24.23
N ASP A 78 3.56 13.22 25.18
CA ASP A 78 4.31 12.62 26.29
C ASP A 78 3.39 11.69 27.11
N PHE A 79 2.13 12.07 27.35
CA PHE A 79 1.13 11.23 28.00
C PHE A 79 0.88 9.93 27.22
N PHE A 80 0.68 10.01 25.91
CA PHE A 80 0.45 8.85 25.04
C PHE A 80 1.66 7.91 24.94
N GLU A 81 2.87 8.44 25.11
CA GLU A 81 4.11 7.64 25.15
C GLU A 81 4.31 6.92 26.49
N THR A 82 3.57 7.27 27.55
CA THR A 82 3.60 6.52 28.82
C THR A 82 2.78 5.22 28.75
N ASP A 83 3.22 4.20 29.49
CA ASP A 83 2.47 2.94 29.62
C ASP A 83 1.03 3.15 30.12
N LYS A 84 0.83 4.11 31.04
CA LYS A 84 -0.48 4.46 31.57
C LYS A 84 -1.38 5.08 30.51
N GLY A 85 -0.86 6.02 29.73
CA GLY A 85 -1.61 6.65 28.64
C GLY A 85 -1.99 5.64 27.57
N SER A 86 -1.02 4.85 27.12
CA SER A 86 -1.24 3.76 26.15
C SER A 86 -2.28 2.74 26.65
N ALA A 87 -2.21 2.31 27.91
CA ALA A 87 -3.19 1.40 28.50
C ALA A 87 -4.59 2.01 28.62
N SER A 88 -4.70 3.32 28.90
CA SER A 88 -6.00 3.99 29.09
C SER A 88 -6.84 4.09 27.81
N ILE A 89 -6.20 4.19 26.65
CA ILE A 89 -6.87 4.27 25.34
C ILE A 89 -7.30 2.88 24.86
N ARG A 90 -6.54 1.85 25.22
CA ARG A 90 -6.82 0.44 24.88
C ARG A 90 -7.92 -0.17 25.76
N SER A 91 -8.76 0.67 26.38
CA SER A 91 -9.73 0.25 27.40
C SER A 91 -10.84 -0.65 26.87
N GLU A 92 -10.98 -0.79 25.55
CA GLU A 92 -11.71 -1.88 24.93
C GLU A 92 -10.75 -2.80 24.18
N PRO A 93 -10.90 -4.14 24.29
CA PRO A 93 -10.31 -5.07 23.34
C PRO A 93 -11.07 -4.93 22.02
N LEU A 94 -10.95 -3.77 21.37
CA LEU A 94 -11.11 -3.70 19.93
C LEU A 94 -10.09 -4.70 19.41
N GLU A 95 -10.59 -5.81 18.84
CA GLU A 95 -9.81 -6.61 17.93
C GLU A 95 -8.99 -5.63 17.08
N ASP A 96 -7.69 -5.89 16.95
CA ASP A 96 -6.67 -4.99 16.39
C ASP A 96 -6.89 -4.74 14.88
N GLN A 97 -8.07 -4.25 14.53
CA GLN A 97 -8.58 -3.95 13.21
C GLN A 97 -8.10 -2.57 12.76
N SER A 98 -7.45 -1.79 13.62
CA SER A 98 -6.85 -0.50 13.28
C SER A 98 -5.94 -0.62 12.05
N HIS A 99 -5.13 -1.68 11.99
CA HIS A 99 -4.28 -1.95 10.83
C HIS A 99 -5.08 -2.36 9.59
N LEU A 100 -6.16 -3.13 9.74
CA LEU A 100 -7.03 -3.49 8.62
C LEU A 100 -7.76 -2.27 8.05
N LEU A 101 -8.28 -1.39 8.91
CA LEU A 101 -8.96 -0.15 8.53
C LEU A 101 -8.00 0.84 7.86
N LEU A 102 -6.76 0.94 8.34
CA LEU A 102 -5.73 1.76 7.68
C LEU A 102 -5.33 1.16 6.33
N ALA A 103 -5.24 -0.16 6.20
CA ALA A 103 -5.00 -0.79 4.90
C ALA A 103 -6.13 -0.46 3.91
N ALA A 104 -7.38 -0.61 4.33
CA ALA A 104 -8.54 -0.22 3.54
C ALA A 104 -8.53 1.28 3.17
N SER A 105 -8.12 2.14 4.09
CA SER A 105 -7.95 3.58 3.87
C SER A 105 -6.95 3.88 2.74
N TYR A 106 -5.80 3.19 2.72
CA TYR A 106 -4.82 3.33 1.66
C TYR A 106 -5.24 2.70 0.33
N LEU A 107 -5.96 1.57 0.35
CA LEU A 107 -6.62 1.04 -0.85
C LEU A 107 -7.61 2.07 -1.42
N ARG A 108 -8.40 2.72 -0.57
CA ARG A 108 -9.34 3.76 -1.01
C ARG A 108 -8.62 4.92 -1.69
N GLN A 109 -7.45 5.32 -1.18
CA GLN A 109 -6.59 6.33 -1.81
C GLN A 109 -6.07 5.84 -3.16
N LEU A 110 -5.63 4.59 -3.25
CA LEU A 110 -5.17 3.97 -4.50
C LEU A 110 -6.26 4.01 -5.59
N LYS A 111 -7.51 3.74 -5.22
CA LYS A 111 -8.67 3.82 -6.12
C LYS A 111 -9.00 5.23 -6.59
N MET A 112 -8.58 6.24 -5.86
CA MET A 112 -8.76 7.63 -6.27
C MET A 112 -7.67 8.08 -7.23
N THR A 113 -6.66 7.25 -7.50
CA THR A 113 -5.59 7.64 -8.38
C THR A 113 -6.01 7.51 -9.84
N THR A 114 -6.00 8.62 -10.58
CA THR A 114 -6.14 8.58 -12.04
C THR A 114 -4.81 8.26 -12.71
N ARG A 115 -4.86 7.53 -13.83
CA ARG A 115 -3.75 7.32 -14.78
C ARG A 115 -3.30 8.60 -15.50
N ARG A 116 -3.22 9.74 -14.79
CA ARG A 116 -2.83 11.02 -15.38
C ARG A 116 -1.32 11.18 -15.24
N HIS A 117 -0.63 11.05 -16.37
CA HIS A 117 0.76 11.42 -16.63
C HIS A 117 1.80 10.78 -15.66
N HIS A 118 2.70 9.96 -16.23
CA HIS A 118 3.66 9.11 -15.50
C HIS A 118 4.54 9.81 -14.45
N GLU A 119 4.65 11.15 -14.50
CA GLU A 119 5.59 11.95 -13.71
C GLU A 119 5.44 11.78 -12.18
N ASN A 120 4.24 11.48 -11.68
CA ASN A 120 4.00 11.30 -10.23
C ASN A 120 3.47 9.91 -9.83
N SER A 121 3.53 8.93 -10.74
CA SER A 121 3.01 7.56 -10.52
C SER A 121 3.48 6.92 -9.21
N TRP A 122 4.70 7.22 -8.75
CA TRP A 122 5.20 6.75 -7.46
C TRP A 122 4.42 7.27 -6.26
N ASN A 123 4.23 8.59 -6.17
CA ASN A 123 3.52 9.20 -5.05
C ASN A 123 2.03 8.85 -5.05
N ASP A 124 1.49 8.72 -6.26
CA ASP A 124 0.07 8.61 -6.51
C ASP A 124 -0.42 7.16 -6.43
N PHE A 125 0.38 6.19 -6.86
CA PHE A 125 0.02 4.76 -6.82
C PHE A 125 0.85 3.97 -5.81
N TRP A 126 2.18 4.04 -5.90
CA TRP A 126 3.05 3.15 -5.14
C TRP A 126 3.05 3.43 -3.63
N HIS A 127 3.03 4.69 -3.21
CA HIS A 127 2.98 5.02 -1.78
C HIS A 127 1.70 4.49 -1.09
N PRO A 128 0.47 4.73 -1.60
CA PRO A 128 -0.72 4.11 -1.02
C PRO A 128 -0.67 2.59 -1.03
N ALA A 129 -0.24 1.96 -2.13
CA ALA A 129 -0.12 0.50 -2.19
C ALA A 129 0.85 -0.06 -1.14
N GLU A 130 2.04 0.54 -1.02
CA GLU A 130 3.06 0.18 -0.02
C GLU A 130 2.52 0.30 1.41
N TYR A 131 1.86 1.42 1.73
CA TYR A 131 1.30 1.64 3.06
C TYR A 131 0.15 0.69 3.38
N SER A 132 -0.71 0.40 2.40
CA SER A 132 -1.77 -0.60 2.57
C SER A 132 -1.18 -1.97 2.94
N MET A 133 -0.20 -2.42 2.16
CA MET A 133 0.48 -3.69 2.40
C MET A 133 1.25 -3.70 3.74
N ALA A 134 1.89 -2.59 4.11
CA ALA A 134 2.61 -2.46 5.37
C ALA A 134 1.66 -2.62 6.58
N HIS A 135 0.44 -2.11 6.49
CA HIS A 135 -0.57 -2.28 7.52
C HIS A 135 -1.16 -3.70 7.54
N LEU A 136 -1.43 -4.32 6.39
CA LEU A 136 -1.88 -5.73 6.33
C LEU A 136 -0.87 -6.69 6.98
N ARG A 137 0.44 -6.42 6.89
CA ARG A 137 1.47 -7.23 7.59
C ARG A 137 1.39 -7.15 9.10
N LYS A 138 1.00 -5.99 9.62
CA LYS A 138 0.87 -5.76 11.06
C LYS A 138 -0.46 -6.29 11.60
N TYR A 139 -1.44 -6.47 10.72
CA TYR A 139 -2.71 -7.10 11.05
C TYR A 139 -2.50 -8.58 11.35
N ARG A 140 -2.87 -9.01 12.57
CA ARG A 140 -2.53 -10.33 13.11
C ARG A 140 -3.25 -11.49 12.43
N ASN A 141 -4.44 -11.26 11.88
CA ASN A 141 -5.26 -12.30 11.27
C ASN A 141 -5.05 -12.34 9.76
N THR A 142 -4.03 -13.07 9.31
CA THR A 142 -3.69 -13.14 7.89
C THR A 142 -4.68 -13.94 7.05
N LYS A 143 -5.60 -14.68 7.70
CA LYS A 143 -6.65 -15.48 7.05
C LYS A 143 -8.00 -14.79 7.05
N ASP A 144 -8.04 -13.53 7.46
CA ASP A 144 -9.26 -12.75 7.45
C ASP A 144 -9.75 -12.55 6.00
N PRO A 145 -11.03 -12.83 5.70
CA PRO A 145 -11.56 -12.65 4.36
C PRO A 145 -11.44 -11.21 3.83
N MET A 146 -11.51 -10.18 4.69
CA MET A 146 -11.37 -8.79 4.24
C MET A 146 -9.93 -8.47 3.88
N SER A 147 -8.94 -8.96 4.63
CA SER A 147 -7.54 -8.75 4.29
C SER A 147 -7.17 -9.35 2.93
N ILE A 148 -7.68 -10.55 2.62
CA ILE A 148 -7.50 -11.19 1.30
C ILE A 148 -8.16 -10.34 0.21
N ARG A 149 -9.42 -9.92 0.41
CA ARG A 149 -10.13 -9.07 -0.56
C ARG A 149 -9.42 -7.74 -0.80
N ILE A 150 -8.82 -7.13 0.22
CA ILE A 150 -8.02 -5.91 0.06
C ILE A 150 -6.81 -6.17 -0.84
N ILE A 151 -6.12 -7.31 -0.68
CA ILE A 151 -4.96 -7.66 -1.54
C ILE A 151 -5.40 -7.88 -2.99
N ASP A 152 -6.47 -8.64 -3.20
CA ASP A 152 -7.01 -8.91 -4.54
C ASP A 152 -7.42 -7.60 -5.24
N ASP A 153 -8.01 -6.68 -4.48
CA ASP A 153 -8.45 -5.38 -4.99
C ASP A 153 -7.27 -4.44 -5.26
N ILE A 154 -6.18 -4.49 -4.48
CA ILE A 154 -4.91 -3.79 -4.82
C ILE A 154 -4.35 -4.30 -6.15
N ASP A 155 -4.31 -5.61 -6.36
CA ASP A 155 -3.86 -6.19 -7.64
C ASP A 155 -4.75 -5.71 -8.79
N GLN A 156 -6.08 -5.81 -8.63
CA GLN A 156 -7.03 -5.34 -9.65
C GLN A 156 -6.86 -3.85 -9.96
N VAL A 157 -6.69 -2.99 -8.95
CA VAL A 157 -6.43 -1.56 -9.14
C VAL A 157 -5.11 -1.34 -9.85
N GLY A 158 -4.08 -2.13 -9.58
CA GLY A 158 -2.83 -2.13 -10.33
C GLY A 158 -3.03 -2.49 -11.79
N GLN A 159 -3.76 -3.57 -12.08
CA GLN A 159 -4.12 -3.96 -13.43
C GLN A 159 -4.91 -2.85 -14.14
N ASP A 160 -5.83 -2.16 -13.48
CA ASP A 160 -6.62 -1.10 -14.12
C ASP A 160 -5.82 0.19 -14.31
N PHE A 161 -4.95 0.52 -13.36
CA PHE A 161 -4.10 1.72 -13.41
C PHE A 161 -3.08 1.63 -14.56
N TRP A 162 -2.47 0.46 -14.73
CA TRP A 162 -1.39 0.22 -15.71
C TRP A 162 -1.84 -0.55 -16.95
N GLY A 163 -3.07 -1.09 -16.94
CA GLY A 163 -3.63 -2.01 -17.93
C GLY A 163 -3.58 -1.54 -19.37
N PRO A 164 -3.86 -2.48 -20.30
CA PRO A 164 -2.98 -2.81 -21.40
C PRO A 164 -2.54 -1.56 -22.13
N ALA A 165 -1.22 -1.38 -22.22
CA ALA A 165 -0.60 -0.44 -23.13
C ALA A 165 -1.35 -0.53 -24.46
N ARG A 166 -1.95 0.59 -24.87
CA ARG A 166 -2.77 0.77 -26.08
C ARG A 166 -2.57 -0.37 -27.08
N SER A 167 -3.52 -1.31 -27.06
CA SER A 167 -3.83 -2.31 -28.10
C SER A 167 -2.87 -2.31 -29.30
N GLY A 168 -1.90 -3.22 -29.31
CA GLY A 168 -1.04 -3.44 -30.48
C GLY A 168 0.29 -4.17 -30.24
N LEU A 169 0.74 -4.30 -28.98
CA LEU A 169 1.92 -5.09 -28.63
C LEU A 169 1.45 -6.29 -27.79
N GLU A 170 1.40 -7.47 -28.42
CA GLU A 170 0.91 -8.73 -27.85
C GLU A 170 1.83 -9.36 -26.78
N ASP A 171 2.96 -8.73 -26.43
CA ASP A 171 3.91 -9.33 -25.49
C ASP A 171 3.82 -8.75 -24.06
N ASP A 172 3.37 -9.59 -23.12
CA ASP A 172 3.79 -9.68 -21.71
C ASP A 172 3.98 -8.40 -20.86
N ASN A 173 3.30 -7.32 -21.21
CA ASN A 173 3.32 -6.09 -20.42
C ASN A 173 2.36 -6.18 -19.24
N SER A 174 2.70 -7.03 -18.26
CA SER A 174 2.18 -6.87 -16.92
C SER A 174 2.68 -5.55 -16.35
N TRP A 175 1.84 -4.85 -15.60
CA TRP A 175 2.23 -3.59 -14.96
C TRP A 175 3.43 -3.72 -14.01
N LEU A 176 3.66 -4.93 -13.52
CA LEU A 176 4.83 -5.27 -12.75
C LEU A 176 6.11 -5.27 -13.60
N LYS A 177 6.03 -5.72 -14.86
CA LYS A 177 7.15 -5.59 -15.80
C LYS A 177 7.45 -4.12 -16.07
N GLU A 178 6.44 -3.27 -16.23
CA GLU A 178 6.66 -1.82 -16.31
C GLU A 178 7.26 -1.27 -15.01
N ALA A 179 6.81 -1.71 -13.84
CA ALA A 179 7.40 -1.33 -12.56
C ALA A 179 8.89 -1.68 -12.51
N LEU A 180 9.24 -2.91 -12.88
CA LEU A 180 10.60 -3.45 -12.91
C LEU A 180 11.45 -2.81 -14.03
N ASP A 181 10.88 -2.51 -15.19
CA ASP A 181 11.53 -1.85 -16.32
C ASP A 181 11.75 -0.36 -16.01
N TRP A 182 10.82 0.32 -15.33
CA TRP A 182 11.03 1.66 -14.79
C TRP A 182 12.24 1.69 -13.86
N HIS A 183 12.46 0.64 -13.07
CA HIS A 183 13.64 0.52 -12.20
C HIS A 183 14.93 0.33 -12.97
N TYR A 184 14.85 -0.26 -14.16
CA TYR A 184 16.00 -0.55 -15.01
C TYR A 184 16.40 0.65 -15.89
N TYR A 185 15.41 1.36 -16.44
CA TYR A 185 15.62 2.45 -17.40
C TYR A 185 15.73 3.85 -16.78
N SER A 186 15.14 4.10 -15.61
CA SER A 186 15.39 5.35 -14.89
C SER A 186 16.70 5.26 -14.12
N GLY A 187 17.80 5.71 -14.73
CA GLY A 187 19.09 5.89 -14.07
C GLY A 187 19.03 6.75 -12.79
N ASP A 188 17.90 7.43 -12.57
CA ASP A 188 17.59 8.29 -11.42
C ASP A 188 16.68 7.65 -10.35
N CYS A 189 16.35 6.36 -10.45
CA CYS A 189 15.57 5.70 -9.40
C CYS A 189 16.40 5.65 -8.10
N ASN A 190 16.01 6.49 -7.13
CA ASN A 190 16.57 6.57 -5.78
C ASN A 190 16.78 5.13 -5.23
N PRO A 191 17.98 4.76 -4.75
CA PRO A 191 18.28 3.44 -4.19
C PRO A 191 17.25 2.97 -3.14
N THR A 192 16.63 3.93 -2.45
CA THR A 192 15.55 3.71 -1.48
C THR A 192 14.31 3.05 -2.10
N HIS A 193 13.94 3.38 -3.34
CA HIS A 193 12.77 2.80 -4.01
C HIS A 193 12.96 1.31 -4.32
N ARG A 194 14.17 0.91 -4.74
CA ARG A 194 14.51 -0.50 -4.98
C ARG A 194 14.40 -1.34 -3.71
N GLN A 195 14.92 -0.82 -2.60
CA GLN A 195 14.79 -1.49 -1.29
C GLN A 195 13.33 -1.61 -0.84
N ARG A 196 12.50 -0.60 -1.12
CA ARG A 196 11.07 -0.63 -0.76
C ARG A 196 10.28 -1.64 -1.57
N ILE A 197 10.50 -1.75 -2.88
CA ILE A 197 9.80 -2.75 -3.70
C ILE A 197 10.25 -4.17 -3.37
N ARG A 198 11.55 -4.41 -3.15
CA ARG A 198 12.04 -5.68 -2.58
C ARG A 198 11.34 -6.02 -1.27
N HIS A 199 11.30 -5.08 -0.34
CA HIS A 199 10.61 -5.29 0.93
C HIS A 199 9.08 -5.47 0.76
N MET A 200 8.50 -4.92 -0.31
CA MET A 200 7.11 -5.14 -0.69
C MET A 200 6.87 -6.61 -1.06
N THR A 201 7.69 -7.10 -1.98
CA THR A 201 7.76 -8.46 -2.47
C THR A 201 7.97 -9.49 -1.38
N GLU A 202 9.04 -9.35 -0.60
CA GLU A 202 9.44 -10.33 0.43
C GLU A 202 8.31 -10.59 1.43
N SER A 203 7.55 -9.56 1.76
CA SER A 203 6.48 -9.73 2.73
C SER A 203 5.17 -10.22 2.14
N LEU A 204 4.90 -9.99 0.84
CA LEU A 204 3.80 -10.67 0.16
C LEU A 204 4.03 -12.19 0.21
N THR A 205 5.26 -12.63 -0.07
CA THR A 205 5.68 -14.03 0.03
C THR A 205 5.48 -14.61 1.43
N LYS A 206 5.90 -13.87 2.46
CA LYS A 206 5.77 -14.30 3.86
C LYS A 206 4.31 -14.37 4.29
N TYR A 207 3.49 -13.40 3.90
CA TYR A 207 2.07 -13.31 4.29
C TYR A 207 1.25 -14.48 3.75
N LEU A 208 1.55 -14.93 2.53
CA LEU A 208 0.84 -16.03 1.88
C LEU A 208 1.27 -17.43 2.36
N ASN A 209 2.13 -17.49 3.39
CA ASN A 209 2.72 -18.73 3.93
C ASN A 209 3.29 -19.64 2.83
N TRP A 210 3.87 -19.01 1.81
CA TRP A 210 4.36 -19.71 0.63
C TRP A 210 5.81 -20.10 0.85
N THR A 211 6.02 -21.33 1.29
CA THR A 211 7.30 -22.02 1.08
C THR A 211 7.35 -22.43 -0.39
N ALA A 212 7.61 -21.49 -1.28
CA ALA A 212 8.15 -21.85 -2.58
C ALA A 212 9.54 -22.44 -2.29
N THR A 213 9.64 -23.77 -2.20
CA THR A 213 10.94 -24.45 -2.23
C THR A 213 11.51 -24.23 -3.63
N ILE A 214 12.21 -23.13 -3.81
CA ILE A 214 13.02 -22.92 -5.00
C ILE A 214 14.17 -23.93 -4.84
N SER A 215 14.04 -25.07 -5.51
CA SER A 215 15.07 -26.10 -5.52
C SER A 215 16.30 -25.50 -6.20
N LEU A 216 17.28 -25.11 -5.39
CA LEU A 216 18.61 -24.64 -5.78
C LEU A 216 19.53 -25.78 -6.26
N ALA A 217 19.00 -26.98 -6.49
CA ALA A 217 19.80 -28.20 -6.56
C ALA A 217 20.71 -28.34 -7.79
N ASP A 218 20.61 -27.51 -8.83
CA ASP A 218 21.40 -27.68 -10.06
C ASP A 218 22.08 -26.38 -10.56
N MET A 219 22.69 -25.58 -9.68
CA MET A 219 23.32 -24.30 -10.06
C MET A 219 24.81 -24.16 -9.70
N SER A 220 25.63 -25.19 -9.91
CA SER A 220 27.10 -25.04 -9.79
C SER A 220 27.80 -24.63 -11.09
N ASP A 221 27.20 -24.79 -12.28
CA ASP A 221 27.98 -24.80 -13.54
C ASP A 221 27.57 -23.78 -14.63
N LEU A 222 26.75 -22.77 -14.34
CA LEU A 222 26.37 -21.76 -15.35
C LEU A 222 26.51 -20.33 -14.80
N GLY A 223 27.11 -19.45 -15.62
CA GLY A 223 27.19 -18.00 -15.40
C GLY A 223 25.82 -17.32 -15.29
N PRO A 224 25.70 -15.97 -15.41
CA PRO A 224 24.50 -15.21 -15.04
C PRO A 224 23.23 -15.88 -15.56
N ALA A 225 22.44 -16.40 -14.62
CA ALA A 225 21.52 -17.49 -14.86
C ALA A 225 20.26 -17.06 -15.62
N THR A 226 19.94 -17.78 -16.69
CA THR A 226 18.66 -17.71 -17.40
C THR A 226 17.75 -18.82 -16.88
N VAL A 227 16.61 -18.48 -16.27
CA VAL A 227 15.61 -19.49 -15.87
C VAL A 227 14.70 -19.74 -17.06
N LYS A 228 14.82 -20.93 -17.67
CA LYS A 228 13.90 -21.40 -18.71
C LYS A 228 12.84 -22.29 -18.09
N GLY A 229 11.64 -21.75 -17.88
CA GLY A 229 10.47 -22.50 -17.44
C GLY A 229 9.22 -22.00 -18.15
N ASN A 230 8.41 -22.92 -18.68
CA ASN A 230 7.12 -22.59 -19.32
C ASN A 230 6.11 -22.19 -18.24
N LEU A 231 6.06 -20.91 -17.88
CA LEU A 231 5.01 -20.33 -17.06
C LEU A 231 3.82 -19.96 -17.96
N ARG A 232 2.85 -20.87 -18.10
CA ARG A 232 1.53 -20.47 -18.60
C ARG A 232 0.89 -19.54 -17.56
N TYR A 233 0.51 -18.34 -17.98
CA TYR A 233 -0.15 -17.33 -17.16
C TYR A 233 -1.48 -17.90 -16.62
N ASN A 234 -1.50 -18.26 -15.33
CA ASN A 234 -2.73 -18.46 -14.57
C ASN A 234 -2.86 -17.28 -13.60
N ARG A 235 -4.08 -16.93 -13.17
CA ARG A 235 -4.39 -15.87 -12.20
C ARG A 235 -3.53 -15.94 -10.92
N ASP A 236 -2.98 -17.10 -10.60
CA ASP A 236 -2.03 -17.37 -9.51
C ASP A 236 -0.59 -16.79 -9.71
N SER A 237 -0.31 -16.11 -10.82
CA SER A 237 1.05 -15.75 -11.24
C SER A 237 1.55 -14.37 -10.79
N PHE A 238 0.70 -13.51 -10.22
CA PHE A 238 1.08 -12.16 -9.76
C PHE A 238 2.18 -12.22 -8.69
N ILE A 239 1.97 -13.01 -7.64
CA ILE A 239 2.93 -13.18 -6.54
C ILE A 239 4.19 -13.95 -7.00
N LYS A 240 4.05 -14.89 -7.95
CA LYS A 240 5.19 -15.66 -8.51
C LYS A 240 6.17 -14.77 -9.26
N LEU A 241 5.67 -13.80 -10.03
CA LEU A 241 6.48 -12.89 -10.83
C LEU A 241 7.22 -11.87 -9.94
N VAL A 242 6.53 -11.37 -8.92
CA VAL A 242 7.09 -10.47 -7.89
C VAL A 242 8.28 -11.16 -7.18
N ILE A 243 8.15 -12.44 -6.82
CA ILE A 243 9.22 -13.26 -6.20
C ILE A 243 10.38 -13.56 -7.16
N ALA A 244 10.10 -13.89 -8.43
CA ALA A 244 11.13 -14.26 -9.40
C ALA A 244 12.06 -13.08 -9.78
N ALA A 245 11.48 -11.88 -9.90
CA ALA A 245 12.23 -10.66 -10.22
C ALA A 245 13.16 -10.20 -9.07
N ASP A 246 12.78 -10.44 -7.81
CA ASP A 246 13.57 -10.04 -6.63
C ASP A 246 14.81 -10.92 -6.39
N LEU A 247 14.81 -12.14 -6.93
CA LEU A 247 15.93 -13.08 -6.85
C LEU A 247 16.92 -12.97 -8.02
N GLY A 248 16.77 -11.97 -8.89
CA GLY A 248 17.69 -11.73 -10.02
C GLY A 248 17.59 -12.75 -11.15
N PHE A 249 16.48 -13.50 -11.23
CA PHE A 249 16.25 -14.45 -12.31
C PHE A 249 15.59 -13.78 -13.53
N TRP A 250 16.15 -14.04 -14.71
CA TRP A 250 15.50 -13.71 -15.98
C TRP A 250 14.40 -14.73 -16.28
N VAL A 251 13.17 -14.25 -16.46
CA VAL A 251 12.06 -15.03 -17.02
C VAL A 251 11.96 -14.66 -18.50
N GLU A 252 12.47 -15.53 -19.38
CA GLU A 252 12.12 -15.45 -20.80
C GLU A 252 10.70 -15.97 -20.96
N ALA A 253 9.77 -15.07 -21.27
CA ALA A 253 8.45 -15.45 -21.72
C ALA A 253 8.53 -15.90 -23.19
N LYS A 254 7.84 -16.99 -23.51
CA LYS A 254 7.71 -17.56 -24.85
C LYS A 254 6.25 -17.63 -25.24
#